data_AF-A0A924NFZ7-F1
#
_entry.id   AF-A0A924NFZ7-F1
#
_cell.length_a   1.000
_cell.length_b   1.000
_cell.length_c   1.000
_cell.angle_alpha   90.00
_cell.angle_beta   90.00
_cell.angle_gamma   90.00
#
_symmetry.space_group_name_H-M   'P 1'
#
loop_
_entity.id
_entity.type
_entity.pdbx_description
1 polymer ?
#
loop_
_entity_poly.entity_id
_entity_poly.type
_entity_poly.pdbx_seq_one_letter_code
_entity_poly.pdbx_strand_id
1 'polypeptide(L)'
;MQRLAFGEMATAAWALPGARALLIAAGLAVAVLGCLAAGRSRGQGALTLAVAVVALTPPLYAGHAAHAGEHQVATGSLVVHVVAASIWVGSLAALVLSLRGDRSVRVAATSRFSTVALACFGVLAASGGLSAVARLGTSRASWLSAYGLVLAVKIAAVVVLGAMGWAHRRWTLDLMRRGRPGAFTRLAGVELLVMAATVGVAVALSRTPGPVDQANLERLGRSAGPGLVEPFSLAQLAHDWRPEPVLSTGVVLALVAYLSAARGSGRAGTPWPIGRSTAAVGAATVAVVVLGLPTGYDDRPLLAVQVTQTLVLALVVPLLVALARPLRLRNNSFAGSSWPLVLQPFRGFVALVAIVAIVLQPSVRALSATSTPAHLVVLAATLVAGAWFVGGQLAHGASARQRAEVLGASAVFLAALAAVLAAAPGPGAATAAAAAQLAHEQRAASVAAWCAALGVAVATALLVRRASSGPTADALTSTA
;
A
#
# COMPACT_ATOMS: atom_id res chain seq x y z
N MET A 1 31.88 23.88 -27.49
CA MET A 1 30.62 23.19 -27.11
C MET A 1 30.08 22.46 -28.33
N GLN A 2 30.24 21.13 -28.40
CA GLN A 2 29.69 20.31 -29.47
C GLN A 2 28.16 20.31 -29.35
N ARG A 3 27.44 20.68 -30.42
CA ARG A 3 25.97 20.56 -30.47
C ARG A 3 25.65 19.08 -30.70
N LEU A 4 25.22 18.39 -29.64
CA LEU A 4 24.71 17.03 -29.74
C LEU A 4 23.45 17.01 -30.61
N ALA A 5 23.31 16.01 -31.48
CA ALA A 5 22.07 15.80 -32.21
C ALA A 5 20.93 15.43 -31.24
N PHE A 6 19.68 15.72 -31.59
CA PHE A 6 18.52 15.45 -30.71
C PHE A 6 18.46 13.99 -30.24
N GLY A 7 18.82 13.03 -31.11
CA GLY A 7 18.89 11.61 -30.75
C GLY A 7 19.97 11.29 -29.70
N GLU A 8 21.12 11.96 -29.77
CA GLU A 8 22.21 11.82 -28.80
C GLU A 8 21.87 12.49 -27.46
N MET A 9 21.12 13.60 -27.50
CA MET A 9 20.60 14.25 -26.30
C MET A 9 19.56 13.35 -25.59
N ALA A 10 18.70 12.67 -26.34
CA ALA A 10 17.69 11.78 -25.77
C ALA A 10 18.31 10.53 -25.13
N THR A 11 19.31 9.91 -25.77
CA THR A 11 20.03 8.77 -25.19
C THR A 11 20.86 9.18 -23.98
N ALA A 12 21.54 10.33 -24.03
CA ALA A 12 22.27 10.88 -22.88
C ALA A 12 21.33 11.21 -21.70
N ALA A 13 20.17 11.82 -21.97
CA ALA A 13 19.17 12.10 -20.94
C ALA A 13 18.59 10.82 -20.33
N TRP A 14 18.38 9.76 -21.12
CA TRP A 14 17.90 8.48 -20.61
C TRP A 14 18.93 7.72 -19.76
N ALA A 15 20.22 7.92 -20.05
CA ALA A 15 21.32 7.33 -19.29
C ALA A 15 21.43 7.90 -17.86
N LEU A 16 21.05 9.17 -17.68
CA LEU A 16 21.06 9.83 -16.37
C LEU A 16 19.80 9.46 -15.57
N PRO A 17 19.92 8.79 -14.40
CA PRO A 17 18.76 8.32 -13.63
C PRO A 17 17.74 9.43 -13.30
N GLY A 18 18.22 10.62 -12.93
CA GLY A 18 17.39 11.78 -12.62
C GLY A 18 16.62 12.32 -13.84
N ALA A 19 17.29 12.43 -14.99
CA ALA A 19 16.63 12.90 -16.21
C ALA A 19 15.63 11.88 -16.74
N ARG A 20 15.97 10.58 -16.74
CA ARG A 20 15.04 9.48 -17.03
C ARG A 20 13.78 9.54 -16.15
N ALA A 21 13.94 9.76 -14.85
CA ALA A 21 12.81 9.86 -13.94
C ALA A 21 11.89 11.05 -14.24
N LEU A 22 12.44 12.21 -14.56
CA LEU A 22 11.66 13.38 -14.95
C LEU A 22 10.94 13.17 -16.29
N LEU A 23 11.57 12.49 -17.26
CA LEU A 23 10.93 12.15 -18.53
C LEU A 23 9.75 11.19 -18.33
N ILE A 24 9.90 10.17 -17.48
CA ILE A 24 8.80 9.25 -17.13
C ILE A 24 7.66 10.02 -16.44
N ALA A 25 7.98 10.88 -15.48
CA ALA A 25 6.98 11.71 -14.80
C ALA A 25 6.23 12.64 -15.76
N ALA A 26 6.94 13.26 -16.71
CA ALA A 26 6.33 14.10 -17.74
C ALA A 26 5.38 13.30 -18.65
N GLY A 27 5.78 12.11 -19.10
CA GLY A 27 4.91 11.22 -19.89
C GLY A 27 3.64 10.81 -19.14
N LEU A 28 3.76 10.48 -17.84
CA LEU A 28 2.61 10.17 -16.99
C LEU A 28 1.72 11.40 -16.76
N ALA A 29 2.28 12.60 -16.66
CA ALA A 29 1.50 13.83 -16.58
C ALA A 29 0.68 14.09 -17.86
N VAL A 30 1.23 13.78 -19.04
CA VAL A 30 0.48 13.80 -20.31
C VAL A 30 -0.65 12.77 -20.28
N ALA A 31 -0.42 11.57 -19.76
CA ALA A 31 -1.47 10.56 -19.59
C ALA A 31 -2.60 11.04 -18.67
N VAL A 32 -2.28 11.77 -17.58
CA VAL A 32 -3.28 12.42 -16.71
C VAL A 32 -4.14 13.41 -17.51
N LEU A 33 -3.54 14.26 -18.35
CA LEU A 33 -4.28 15.19 -19.20
C LEU A 33 -5.20 14.43 -20.18
N GLY A 34 -4.72 13.33 -20.77
CA GLY A 34 -5.52 12.45 -21.60
C GLY A 34 -6.71 11.84 -20.86
N CYS A 35 -6.51 11.35 -19.63
CA CYS A 35 -7.60 10.82 -18.79
C CYS A 35 -8.64 11.89 -18.45
N LEU A 36 -8.20 13.12 -18.17
CA LEU A 36 -9.09 14.27 -17.91
C LEU A 36 -9.90 14.67 -19.15
N ALA A 37 -9.33 14.52 -20.35
CA ALA A 37 -10.01 14.80 -21.61
C ALA A 37 -11.03 13.71 -21.99
N ALA A 38 -10.76 12.44 -21.62
CA ALA A 38 -11.58 11.29 -22.01
C ALA A 38 -12.96 11.20 -21.31
N GLY A 39 -13.22 11.99 -20.27
CA GLY A 39 -14.53 12.06 -19.63
C GLY A 39 -14.51 12.31 -18.12
N ARG A 40 -15.70 12.41 -17.51
CA ARG A 40 -15.89 12.80 -16.10
C ARG A 40 -16.71 11.81 -15.27
N SER A 41 -16.49 10.51 -15.46
CA SER A 41 -17.07 9.49 -14.57
C SER A 41 -16.28 9.33 -13.26
N ARG A 42 -16.91 8.75 -12.22
CA ARG A 42 -16.22 8.44 -10.95
C ARG A 42 -15.03 7.48 -11.14
N GLY A 43 -15.17 6.50 -12.04
CA GLY A 43 -14.11 5.55 -12.36
C GLY A 43 -12.93 6.22 -13.04
N GLN A 44 -13.19 7.09 -14.02
CA GLN A 44 -12.14 7.88 -14.67
C GLN A 44 -11.43 8.81 -13.70
N GLY A 45 -12.16 9.46 -12.77
CA GLY A 45 -11.55 10.28 -11.72
C GLY A 45 -10.61 9.48 -10.82
N ALA A 46 -11.00 8.27 -10.42
CA ALA A 46 -10.16 7.38 -9.63
C ALA A 46 -8.92 6.91 -10.39
N LEU A 47 -9.07 6.55 -11.68
CA LEU A 47 -7.95 6.19 -12.55
C LEU A 47 -6.98 7.37 -12.72
N THR A 48 -7.51 8.57 -12.99
CA THR A 48 -6.70 9.78 -13.15
C THR A 48 -5.90 10.09 -11.89
N LEU A 49 -6.52 9.97 -10.70
CA LEU A 49 -5.83 10.13 -9.43
C LEU A 49 -4.74 9.06 -9.25
N ALA A 50 -5.01 7.81 -9.60
CA ALA A 50 -4.02 6.74 -9.51
C ALA A 50 -2.81 7.02 -10.41
N VAL A 51 -3.03 7.41 -11.67
CA VAL A 51 -1.94 7.80 -12.60
C VAL A 51 -1.18 9.01 -12.07
N ALA A 52 -1.86 10.02 -11.52
CA ALA A 52 -1.22 11.20 -10.95
C ALA A 52 -0.35 10.85 -9.73
N VAL A 53 -0.80 9.94 -8.85
CA VAL A 53 0.01 9.44 -7.73
C VAL A 53 1.23 8.68 -8.24
N VAL A 54 1.08 7.83 -9.26
CA VAL A 54 2.21 7.11 -9.87
C VAL A 54 3.22 8.10 -10.49
N ALA A 55 2.75 9.17 -11.13
CA ALA A 55 3.59 10.21 -11.75
C ALA A 55 4.51 10.93 -10.75
N LEU A 56 4.14 10.98 -9.47
CA LEU A 56 4.97 11.58 -8.41
C LEU A 56 6.16 10.70 -8.03
N THR A 57 6.10 9.39 -8.27
CA THR A 57 7.07 8.43 -7.70
C THR A 57 8.44 8.43 -8.38
N PRO A 58 8.59 8.49 -9.73
CA PRO A 58 9.91 8.41 -10.37
C PRO A 58 10.94 9.42 -9.85
N PRO A 59 10.65 10.74 -9.74
CA PRO A 59 11.65 11.70 -9.27
C PRO A 59 12.00 11.51 -7.79
N LEU A 60 11.08 10.98 -6.98
CA LEU A 60 11.32 10.73 -5.55
C LEU A 60 12.30 9.57 -5.34
N TYR A 61 12.17 8.50 -6.13
CA TYR A 61 13.09 7.37 -6.09
C TYR A 61 14.44 7.69 -6.76
N ALA A 62 14.47 8.52 -7.80
CA ALA A 62 15.70 8.88 -8.50
C ALA A 62 16.68 9.71 -7.66
N GLY A 63 16.16 10.53 -6.73
CA GLY A 63 16.99 11.34 -5.83
C GLY A 63 17.65 10.57 -4.68
N HIS A 64 17.31 9.29 -4.47
CA HIS A 64 17.68 8.49 -3.30
C HIS A 64 18.19 7.08 -3.68
N ALA A 65 18.74 6.94 -4.89
CA ALA A 65 19.25 5.65 -5.38
C ALA A 65 20.64 5.34 -4.80
N ALA A 66 20.69 4.83 -3.56
CA ALA A 66 21.83 4.09 -3.01
C ALA A 66 21.40 3.15 -1.85
N HIS A 67 22.01 1.97 -1.79
CA HIS A 67 21.61 0.76 -1.06
C HIS A 67 21.56 0.88 0.49
N ALA A 68 20.46 0.41 1.11
CA ALA A 68 20.30 -0.18 2.45
C ALA A 68 18.80 -0.27 2.83
N GLY A 69 18.39 -1.26 3.64
CA GLY A 69 16.98 -1.47 4.05
C GLY A 69 16.34 -0.29 4.80
N GLU A 70 17.11 0.51 5.53
CA GLU A 70 16.60 1.75 6.15
C GLU A 70 16.31 2.86 5.15
N HIS A 71 17.01 2.86 4.01
CA HIS A 71 16.75 3.81 2.93
C HIS A 71 15.42 3.53 2.23
N GLN A 72 14.96 2.27 2.21
CA GLN A 72 13.65 1.91 1.66
C GLN A 72 12.49 2.47 2.48
N VAL A 73 12.56 2.36 3.82
CA VAL A 73 11.55 2.95 4.73
C VAL A 73 11.56 4.48 4.60
N ALA A 74 12.74 5.10 4.55
CA ALA A 74 12.86 6.55 4.40
C ALA A 74 12.27 7.04 3.06
N THR A 75 12.63 6.39 1.95
CA THR A 75 12.14 6.75 0.60
C THR A 75 10.65 6.48 0.46
N GLY A 76 10.15 5.34 0.93
CA GLY A 76 8.72 5.03 0.95
C GLY A 76 7.93 6.02 1.82
N SER A 77 8.47 6.41 2.97
CA SER A 77 7.85 7.43 3.84
C SER A 77 7.81 8.80 3.17
N LEU A 78 8.86 9.17 2.43
CA LEU A 78 8.88 10.38 1.61
C LEU A 78 7.81 10.33 0.50
N VAL A 79 7.64 9.19 -0.18
CA VAL A 79 6.57 9.00 -1.19
C VAL A 79 5.20 9.22 -0.55
N VAL A 80 4.93 8.57 0.58
CA VAL A 80 3.68 8.75 1.33
C VAL A 80 3.47 10.22 1.75
N HIS A 81 4.53 10.87 2.24
CA HIS A 81 4.50 12.27 2.66
C HIS A 81 4.16 13.21 1.48
N VAL A 82 4.84 13.06 0.34
CA VAL A 82 4.60 13.89 -0.84
C VAL A 82 3.22 13.65 -1.42
N VAL A 83 2.77 12.39 -1.51
CA VAL A 83 1.41 12.07 -1.98
C VAL A 83 0.35 12.69 -1.08
N ALA A 84 0.49 12.58 0.26
CA ALA A 84 -0.44 13.21 1.19
C ALA A 84 -0.46 14.74 1.08
N ALA A 85 0.71 15.37 0.95
CA ALA A 85 0.82 16.81 0.72
C ALA A 85 0.14 17.21 -0.60
N SER A 86 0.44 16.51 -1.70
CA SER A 86 -0.15 16.79 -3.02
C SER A 86 -1.67 16.65 -3.03
N ILE A 87 -2.21 15.61 -2.36
CA ILE A 87 -3.67 15.45 -2.23
C ILE A 87 -4.27 16.60 -1.44
N TRP A 88 -3.66 17.00 -0.32
CA TRP A 88 -4.19 18.08 0.53
C TRP A 88 -4.14 19.44 -0.18
N VAL A 89 -2.97 19.85 -0.65
CA VAL A 89 -2.79 21.14 -1.34
C VAL A 89 -3.59 21.19 -2.63
N GLY A 90 -3.51 20.14 -3.46
CA GLY A 90 -4.20 20.05 -4.74
C GLY A 90 -5.72 20.07 -4.60
N SER A 91 -6.27 19.37 -3.60
CA SER A 91 -7.72 19.37 -3.35
C SER A 91 -8.20 20.73 -2.83
N LEU A 92 -7.43 21.40 -1.98
CA LEU A 92 -7.78 22.74 -1.49
C LEU A 92 -7.74 23.77 -2.63
N ALA A 93 -6.69 23.74 -3.46
CA ALA A 93 -6.58 24.58 -4.64
C ALA A 93 -7.74 24.34 -5.61
N ALA A 94 -8.04 23.07 -5.92
CA ALA A 94 -9.16 22.70 -6.77
C ALA A 94 -10.50 23.19 -6.20
N LEU A 95 -10.71 23.10 -4.88
CA LEU A 95 -11.90 23.63 -4.23
C LEU A 95 -12.01 25.14 -4.43
N VAL A 96 -10.96 25.90 -4.10
CA VAL A 96 -10.94 27.38 -4.24
C VAL A 96 -11.23 27.80 -5.67
N LEU A 97 -10.66 27.12 -6.67
CA LEU A 97 -10.88 27.38 -8.09
C LEU A 97 -12.30 27.00 -8.56
N SER A 98 -12.94 26.02 -7.92
CA SER A 98 -14.23 25.45 -8.33
C SER A 98 -15.44 26.03 -7.57
N LEU A 99 -15.28 27.12 -6.82
CA LEU A 99 -16.36 27.69 -5.99
C LEU A 99 -17.48 28.39 -6.76
N ARG A 100 -17.51 28.35 -8.10
CA ARG A 100 -18.58 28.97 -8.91
C ARG A 100 -19.84 28.10 -9.06
N GLY A 101 -19.81 26.85 -8.60
CA GLY A 101 -20.95 25.92 -8.71
C GLY A 101 -22.04 26.09 -7.64
N ASP A 102 -23.08 25.25 -7.75
CA ASP A 102 -24.19 25.18 -6.80
C ASP A 102 -23.70 25.06 -5.34
N ARG A 103 -24.33 25.83 -4.45
CA ARG A 103 -24.09 25.83 -3.00
C ARG A 103 -24.17 24.43 -2.41
N SER A 104 -25.14 23.62 -2.82
CA SER A 104 -25.31 22.25 -2.30
C SER A 104 -24.07 21.39 -2.58
N VAL A 105 -23.57 21.46 -3.82
CA VAL A 105 -22.37 20.76 -4.29
C VAL A 105 -21.12 21.25 -3.57
N ARG A 106 -20.96 22.57 -3.41
CA ARG A 106 -19.81 23.17 -2.70
C ARG A 106 -19.74 22.72 -1.25
N VAL A 107 -20.87 22.74 -0.53
CA VAL A 107 -20.92 22.30 0.87
C VAL A 107 -20.59 20.82 0.98
N ALA A 108 -21.13 19.98 0.09
CA ALA A 108 -20.83 18.55 0.07
C ALA A 108 -19.35 18.27 -0.24
N ALA A 109 -18.77 18.97 -1.22
CA ALA A 109 -17.37 18.84 -1.60
C ALA A 109 -16.43 19.28 -0.44
N THR A 110 -16.72 20.41 0.20
CA THR A 110 -15.92 20.93 1.31
C THR A 110 -15.98 20.02 2.54
N SER A 111 -17.16 19.45 2.83
CA SER A 111 -17.32 18.46 3.91
C SER A 111 -16.48 17.20 3.68
N ARG A 112 -16.48 16.67 2.44
CA ARG A 112 -15.65 15.53 2.05
C ARG A 112 -14.16 15.84 2.12
N PHE A 113 -13.77 17.02 1.61
CA PHE A 113 -12.40 17.50 1.68
C PHE A 113 -11.92 17.63 3.13
N SER A 114 -12.74 18.15 4.05
CA SER A 114 -12.35 18.26 5.46
C SER A 114 -11.92 16.92 6.08
N THR A 115 -12.60 15.82 5.73
CA THR A 115 -12.19 14.46 6.15
C THR A 115 -10.89 14.02 5.48
N VAL A 116 -10.72 14.28 4.18
CA VAL A 116 -9.48 13.94 3.44
C VAL A 116 -8.29 14.75 3.98
N ALA A 117 -8.48 16.03 4.23
CA ALA A 117 -7.47 16.94 4.78
C ALA A 117 -7.02 16.47 6.17
N LEU A 118 -7.95 16.04 7.04
CA LEU A 118 -7.59 15.48 8.34
C LEU A 118 -6.76 14.21 8.22
N ALA A 119 -7.09 13.32 7.27
CA ALA A 119 -6.29 12.12 7.01
C ALA A 119 -4.89 12.49 6.48
N CYS A 120 -4.79 13.42 5.52
CA CYS A 120 -3.53 13.90 4.99
C CYS A 120 -2.66 14.55 6.09
N PHE A 121 -3.27 15.38 6.95
CA PHE A 121 -2.60 15.99 8.09
C PHE A 121 -2.01 14.93 9.04
N GLY A 122 -2.80 13.90 9.38
CA GLY A 122 -2.32 12.79 10.22
C GLY A 122 -1.15 12.03 9.58
N VAL A 123 -1.24 11.73 8.29
CA VAL A 123 -0.16 11.06 7.53
C VAL A 123 1.10 11.93 7.48
N LEU A 124 0.98 13.23 7.22
CA LEU A 124 2.11 14.17 7.20
C LEU A 124 2.77 14.33 8.56
N ALA A 125 1.97 14.43 9.63
CA ALA A 125 2.47 14.52 11.00
C ALA A 125 3.22 13.23 11.39
N ALA A 126 2.66 12.06 11.09
CA ALA A 126 3.30 10.77 11.39
C ALA A 126 4.60 10.56 10.60
N SER A 127 4.55 10.70 9.27
CA SER A 127 5.73 10.53 8.40
C SER A 127 6.83 11.56 8.68
N GLY A 128 6.45 12.83 8.92
CA GLY A 128 7.36 13.91 9.29
C GLY A 128 7.95 13.74 10.68
N GLY A 129 7.15 13.34 11.66
CA GLY A 129 7.60 13.07 13.04
C GLY A 129 8.58 11.90 13.11
N LEU A 130 8.28 10.78 12.45
CA LEU A 130 9.19 9.64 12.34
C LEU A 130 10.52 10.05 11.69
N SER A 131 10.46 10.83 10.60
CA SER A 131 11.67 11.35 9.94
C SER A 131 12.46 12.31 10.83
N ALA A 132 11.80 13.14 11.63
CA ALA A 132 12.44 14.07 12.55
C ALA A 132 13.21 13.33 13.64
N VAL A 133 12.56 12.35 14.28
CA VAL A 133 13.18 11.52 15.33
C VAL A 133 14.36 10.74 14.77
N ALA A 134 14.22 10.13 13.59
CA ALA A 134 15.30 9.36 12.96
C ALA A 134 16.53 10.21 12.61
N ARG A 135 16.35 11.51 12.32
CA ARG A 135 17.44 12.39 11.86
C ARG A 135 18.09 13.21 12.97
N LEU A 136 17.32 13.64 13.96
CA LEU A 136 17.81 14.52 15.03
C LEU A 136 18.05 13.78 16.36
N GLY A 137 17.39 12.65 16.57
CA GLY A 137 17.41 11.95 17.85
C GLY A 137 16.95 12.84 19.01
N THR A 138 17.48 12.57 20.19
CA THR A 138 17.17 13.31 21.44
C THR A 138 18.21 14.36 21.81
N SER A 139 19.29 14.50 21.02
CA SER A 139 20.39 15.41 21.33
C SER A 139 19.99 16.88 21.14
N ARG A 140 20.12 17.68 22.20
CA ARG A 140 19.89 19.13 22.15
C ARG A 140 20.73 19.83 21.08
N ALA A 141 21.96 19.40 20.88
CA ALA A 141 22.86 19.99 19.88
C ALA A 141 22.33 19.80 18.45
N SER A 142 21.73 18.63 18.15
CA SER A 142 21.13 18.34 16.86
C SER A 142 19.93 19.25 16.58
N TRP A 143 19.09 19.51 17.59
CA TRP A 143 17.92 20.39 17.48
C TRP A 143 18.28 21.88 17.29
N LEU A 144 19.41 22.32 17.82
CA LEU A 144 19.91 23.70 17.67
C LEU A 144 20.78 23.93 16.42
N SER A 145 21.05 22.87 15.64
CA SER A 145 21.75 22.98 14.36
C SER A 145 20.93 23.74 13.32
N ALA A 146 21.56 24.20 12.23
CA ALA A 146 20.86 24.82 11.10
C ALA A 146 19.73 23.93 10.55
N TYR A 147 19.98 22.62 10.44
CA TYR A 147 18.98 21.63 10.05
C TYR A 147 17.81 21.57 11.05
N GLY A 148 18.13 21.51 12.35
CA GLY A 148 17.15 21.47 13.43
C GLY A 148 16.25 22.71 13.48
N LEU A 149 16.82 23.90 13.26
CA LEU A 149 16.06 25.16 13.21
C LEU A 149 15.11 25.21 12.00
N VAL A 150 15.57 24.82 10.81
CA VAL A 150 14.70 24.76 9.62
C VAL A 150 13.59 23.71 9.81
N LEU A 151 13.89 22.59 10.45
CA LEU A 151 12.87 21.60 10.80
C LEU A 151 11.86 22.15 11.81
N ALA A 152 12.29 22.91 12.81
CA ALA A 152 11.41 23.56 13.79
C ALA A 152 10.44 24.54 13.10
N VAL A 153 10.89 25.30 12.11
CA VAL A 153 10.02 26.14 11.26
C VAL A 153 8.96 25.28 10.55
N LYS A 154 9.36 24.13 10.00
CA LYS A 154 8.41 23.21 9.35
C LYS A 154 7.39 22.63 10.34
N ILE A 155 7.81 22.29 11.56
CA ILE A 155 6.91 21.83 12.64
C ILE A 155 5.92 22.94 13.00
N ALA A 156 6.38 24.17 13.20
CA ALA A 156 5.53 25.32 13.49
C ALA A 156 4.51 25.56 12.36
N ALA A 157 4.93 25.45 11.10
CA ALA A 157 4.03 25.56 9.95
C ALA A 157 2.94 24.48 9.96
N VAL A 158 3.28 23.23 10.29
CA VAL A 158 2.29 22.14 10.44
C VAL A 158 1.28 22.47 11.56
N VAL A 159 1.72 23.00 12.70
CA VAL A 159 0.82 23.42 13.79
C VAL A 159 -0.13 24.53 13.32
N VAL A 160 0.39 25.53 12.62
CA VAL A 160 -0.43 26.63 12.05
C VAL A 160 -1.46 26.09 11.06
N LEU A 161 -1.06 25.21 10.14
CA LEU A 161 -1.98 24.59 9.19
C LEU A 161 -3.04 23.73 9.89
N GLY A 162 -2.68 23.02 10.96
CA GLY A 162 -3.62 22.29 11.80
C GLY A 162 -4.66 23.20 12.46
N ALA A 163 -4.23 24.36 12.97
CA ALA A 163 -5.12 25.38 13.53
C ALA A 163 -6.07 25.97 12.46
N MET A 164 -5.57 26.23 11.25
CA MET A 164 -6.38 26.67 10.11
C MET A 164 -7.42 25.62 9.72
N GLY A 165 -7.02 24.34 9.63
CA GLY A 165 -7.94 23.23 9.37
C GLY A 165 -9.03 23.08 10.45
N TRP A 166 -8.68 23.30 11.72
CA TRP A 166 -9.64 23.33 12.82
C TRP A 166 -10.62 24.51 12.70
N ALA A 167 -10.12 25.72 12.39
CA ALA A 167 -10.94 26.90 12.14
C ALA A 167 -11.87 26.70 10.93
N HIS A 168 -11.38 26.01 9.89
CA HIS A 168 -12.20 25.63 8.75
C HIS A 168 -13.39 24.78 9.17
N ARG A 169 -13.12 23.74 9.98
CA ARG A 169 -14.12 22.78 10.46
C ARG A 169 -15.14 23.40 11.41
N ARG A 170 -14.71 24.31 12.28
CA ARG A 170 -15.56 24.85 13.36
C ARG A 170 -16.33 26.10 12.95
N TRP A 171 -15.82 26.91 12.02
CA TRP A 171 -16.43 28.21 11.69
C TRP A 171 -16.78 28.33 10.22
N THR A 172 -15.81 28.14 9.31
CA THR A 172 -16.04 28.45 7.90
C THR A 172 -17.01 27.50 7.21
N LEU A 173 -17.07 26.23 7.63
CA LEU A 173 -18.05 25.27 7.11
C LEU A 173 -19.49 25.69 7.45
N ASP A 174 -19.74 26.18 8.66
CA ASP A 174 -21.06 26.65 9.05
C ASP A 174 -21.43 27.95 8.35
N LEU A 175 -20.46 28.86 8.16
CA LEU A 175 -20.66 30.07 7.35
C LEU A 175 -20.93 29.74 5.88
N MET A 176 -20.27 28.73 5.33
CA MET A 176 -20.52 28.24 3.97
C MET A 176 -21.92 27.62 3.85
N ARG A 177 -22.34 26.82 4.85
CA ARG A 177 -23.71 26.30 4.94
C ARG A 177 -24.74 27.41 5.03
N ARG A 178 -24.42 28.56 5.63
CA ARG A 178 -25.24 29.78 5.69
C ARG A 178 -25.12 30.68 4.44
N GLY A 179 -24.36 30.28 3.42
CA GLY A 179 -24.29 30.98 2.14
C GLY A 179 -23.24 32.10 2.09
N ARG A 180 -22.29 32.11 3.03
CA ARG A 180 -21.19 33.09 3.10
C ARG A 180 -19.84 32.41 2.77
N PRO A 181 -19.60 32.00 1.49
CA PRO A 181 -18.40 31.26 1.11
C PRO A 181 -17.12 32.11 1.20
N GLY A 182 -17.22 33.45 1.25
CA GLY A 182 -16.09 34.37 1.30
C GLY A 182 -15.16 34.16 2.51
N ALA A 183 -15.70 33.72 3.65
CA ALA A 183 -14.89 33.39 4.82
C ALA A 183 -14.02 32.15 4.57
N PHE A 184 -14.58 31.15 3.87
CA PHE A 184 -13.83 29.96 3.48
C PHE A 184 -12.76 30.30 2.45
N THR A 185 -13.08 31.05 1.38
CA THR A 185 -12.10 31.39 0.34
C THR A 185 -10.91 32.16 0.89
N ARG A 186 -11.15 33.14 1.77
CA ARG A 186 -10.09 33.94 2.34
C ARG A 186 -9.15 33.09 3.20
N LEU A 187 -9.71 32.26 4.08
CA LEU A 187 -8.90 31.37 4.92
C LEU A 187 -8.17 30.32 4.09
N ALA A 188 -8.84 29.71 3.10
CA ALA A 188 -8.23 28.74 2.20
C ALA A 188 -7.11 29.35 1.34
N GLY A 189 -7.26 30.61 0.91
CA GLY A 189 -6.21 31.34 0.19
C GLY A 189 -4.98 31.58 1.06
N VAL A 190 -5.18 31.99 2.32
CA VAL A 190 -4.09 32.12 3.30
C VAL A 190 -3.45 30.76 3.61
N GLU A 191 -4.26 29.71 3.79
CA GLU A 191 -3.78 28.34 4.01
C GLU A 191 -2.89 27.87 2.83
N LEU A 192 -3.32 28.11 1.58
CA LEU A 192 -2.52 27.80 0.40
C LEU A 192 -1.19 28.57 0.34
N LEU A 193 -1.17 29.84 0.76
CA LEU A 193 0.07 30.62 0.85
C LEU A 193 1.01 30.04 1.91
N VAL A 194 0.50 29.65 3.07
CA VAL A 194 1.30 29.00 4.13
C VAL A 194 1.81 27.64 3.65
N MET A 195 0.99 26.84 2.96
CA MET A 195 1.42 25.59 2.33
C MET A 195 2.53 25.82 1.30
N ALA A 196 2.38 26.81 0.42
CA ALA A 196 3.40 27.15 -0.57
C ALA A 196 4.72 27.58 0.09
N ALA A 197 4.67 28.42 1.12
CA ALA A 197 5.84 28.80 1.91
C ALA A 197 6.48 27.56 2.58
N THR A 198 5.66 26.66 3.14
CA THR A 198 6.12 25.41 3.77
C THR A 198 6.81 24.49 2.77
N VAL A 199 6.31 24.41 1.54
CA VAL A 199 6.98 23.68 0.44
C VAL A 199 8.33 24.34 0.11
N GLY A 200 8.39 25.68 0.05
CA GLY A 200 9.65 26.41 -0.13
C GLY A 200 10.68 26.10 0.97
N VAL A 201 10.25 26.10 2.24
CA VAL A 201 11.08 25.69 3.38
C VAL A 201 11.53 24.23 3.25
N ALA A 202 10.65 23.33 2.80
CA ALA A 202 11.00 21.93 2.59
C ALA A 202 12.05 21.74 1.49
N VAL A 203 12.01 22.54 0.42
CA VAL A 203 13.05 22.56 -0.64
C VAL A 203 14.37 23.11 -0.11
N ALA A 204 14.35 24.13 0.74
CA ALA A 204 15.57 24.60 1.41
C ALA A 204 16.15 23.52 2.34
N LEU A 205 15.29 22.85 3.12
CA LEU A 205 15.68 21.77 4.02
C LEU A 205 16.30 20.59 3.27
N SER A 206 15.80 20.23 2.07
CA SER A 206 16.36 19.13 1.28
C SER A 206 17.77 19.42 0.75
N ARG A 207 18.19 20.69 0.77
CA ARG A 207 19.56 21.13 0.41
C ARG A 207 20.42 21.48 1.62
N THR A 208 19.87 21.37 2.83
CA THR A 208 20.61 21.65 4.07
C THR A 208 21.24 20.34 4.57
N PRO A 209 22.58 20.28 4.74
CA PRO A 209 23.21 19.10 5.32
C PRO A 209 22.62 18.77 6.69
N GLY A 210 22.20 17.52 6.89
CA GLY A 210 21.78 17.04 8.20
C GLY A 210 22.98 16.84 9.15
N PRO A 211 22.75 16.69 10.46
CA PRO A 211 23.79 16.24 11.38
C PRO A 211 24.41 14.92 10.89
N VAL A 212 25.72 14.76 11.02
CA VAL A 212 26.42 13.53 10.62
C VAL A 212 25.92 12.38 11.50
N ASP A 213 25.27 11.41 10.88
CA ASP A 213 24.78 10.21 11.56
C ASP A 213 25.94 9.23 11.76
N GLN A 214 26.54 9.26 12.95
CA GLN A 214 27.59 8.31 13.36
C GLN A 214 27.16 6.85 13.21
N ALA A 215 25.86 6.53 13.36
CA ALA A 215 25.34 5.18 13.18
C ALA A 215 25.39 4.73 11.71
N ASN A 216 25.23 5.65 10.75
CA ASN A 216 25.43 5.35 9.32
C ASN A 216 26.91 5.13 8.99
N LEU A 217 27.84 5.87 9.60
CA LEU A 217 29.28 5.66 9.41
C LEU A 217 29.73 4.30 9.98
N GLU A 218 29.24 3.92 11.16
CA GLU A 218 29.51 2.61 11.77
C GLU A 218 28.89 1.44 10.98
N ARG A 219 27.73 1.66 10.35
CA ARG A 219 27.08 0.64 9.51
C ARG A 219 27.75 0.45 8.17
N LEU A 220 28.18 1.53 7.51
CA LEU A 220 29.00 1.45 6.30
C LEU A 220 30.29 0.66 6.57
N GLY A 221 30.86 0.81 7.78
CA GLY A 221 31.98 0.01 8.26
C GLY A 221 31.64 -1.47 8.49
N ARG A 222 30.42 -1.79 8.95
CA ARG A 222 29.95 -3.18 9.13
C ARG A 222 29.58 -3.88 7.81
N SER A 223 29.01 -3.16 6.85
CA SER A 223 28.73 -3.66 5.50
C SER A 223 29.99 -3.86 4.64
N ALA A 224 31.15 -3.36 5.09
CA ALA A 224 32.45 -3.59 4.45
C ALA A 224 33.16 -4.88 4.95
N GLY A 225 32.58 -5.59 5.93
CA GLY A 225 33.13 -6.84 6.47
C GLY A 225 32.72 -8.08 5.64
N PRO A 226 33.62 -9.06 5.42
CA PRO A 226 33.30 -10.25 4.65
C PRO A 226 32.34 -11.18 5.42
N GLY A 227 31.11 -11.31 4.89
CA GLY A 227 30.49 -12.62 4.66
C GLY A 227 29.98 -13.43 5.86
N LEU A 228 29.57 -12.83 6.98
CA LEU A 228 28.80 -13.55 7.99
C LEU A 228 27.31 -13.52 7.66
N VAL A 229 26.90 -14.42 6.76
CA VAL A 229 25.49 -14.71 6.51
C VAL A 229 24.96 -15.46 7.73
N GLU A 230 24.28 -14.76 8.64
CA GLU A 230 23.56 -15.42 9.74
C GLU A 230 22.50 -16.39 9.16
N PRO A 231 22.31 -17.57 9.78
CA PRO A 231 21.29 -18.52 9.35
C PRO A 231 19.89 -17.91 9.39
N PHE A 232 19.06 -18.22 8.40
CA PHE A 232 17.65 -17.85 8.37
C PHE A 232 16.96 -18.21 9.70
N SER A 233 16.51 -17.21 10.46
CA SER A 233 15.81 -17.40 11.74
C SER A 233 14.62 -16.46 11.88
N LEU A 234 13.57 -16.94 12.57
CA LEU A 234 12.39 -16.11 12.87
C LEU A 234 12.74 -14.91 13.77
N ALA A 235 13.73 -15.07 14.65
CA ALA A 235 14.22 -13.99 15.51
C ALA A 235 14.87 -12.88 14.68
N GLN A 236 15.67 -13.24 13.68
CA GLN A 236 16.27 -12.28 12.76
C GLN A 236 15.22 -11.60 11.89
N LEU A 237 14.24 -12.35 11.34
CA LEU A 237 13.11 -11.75 10.62
C LEU A 237 12.31 -10.75 11.47
N ALA A 238 12.12 -11.05 12.76
CA ALA A 238 11.48 -10.13 13.70
C ALA A 238 12.35 -8.91 14.00
N HIS A 239 13.67 -9.11 14.12
CA HIS A 239 14.61 -8.01 14.37
C HIS A 239 14.77 -7.09 13.16
N ASP A 240 14.76 -7.65 11.95
CA ASP A 240 14.92 -6.95 10.67
C ASP A 240 13.60 -6.49 10.07
N TRP A 241 12.48 -6.78 10.73
CA TRP A 241 11.17 -6.32 10.29
C TRP A 241 11.13 -4.79 10.25
N ARG A 242 10.67 -4.24 9.13
CA ARG A 242 10.52 -2.80 8.95
C ARG A 242 9.19 -2.52 8.26
N PRO A 243 8.40 -1.53 8.70
CA PRO A 243 7.12 -1.25 8.07
C PRO A 243 7.33 -0.78 6.62
N GLU A 244 6.71 -1.47 5.67
CA GLU A 244 6.64 -1.00 4.28
C GLU A 244 5.73 0.24 4.24
N PRO A 245 6.24 1.45 3.93
CA PRO A 245 5.47 2.66 4.19
C PRO A 245 4.22 2.84 3.32
N VAL A 246 4.27 2.46 2.05
CA VAL A 246 3.26 2.86 1.04
C VAL A 246 1.97 2.05 1.22
N LEU A 247 2.05 0.73 1.10
CA LEU A 247 0.91 -0.18 1.24
C LEU A 247 0.47 -0.26 2.69
N SER A 248 1.37 -0.24 3.68
CA SER A 248 0.95 -0.24 5.10
C SER A 248 0.16 1.01 5.47
N THR A 249 0.54 2.19 4.95
CA THR A 249 -0.29 3.40 5.14
C THR A 249 -1.67 3.22 4.52
N GLY A 250 -1.76 2.66 3.31
CA GLY A 250 -3.03 2.32 2.67
C GLY A 250 -3.90 1.37 3.50
N VAL A 251 -3.30 0.32 4.06
CA VAL A 251 -3.96 -0.65 4.94
C VAL A 251 -4.48 0.01 6.21
N VAL A 252 -3.67 0.85 6.88
CA VAL A 252 -4.06 1.57 8.10
C VAL A 252 -5.20 2.55 7.81
N LEU A 253 -5.12 3.31 6.72
CA LEU A 253 -6.18 4.24 6.31
C LEU A 253 -7.49 3.48 5.99
N ALA A 254 -7.40 2.33 5.32
CA ALA A 254 -8.56 1.49 5.05
C ALA A 254 -9.19 0.94 6.34
N LEU A 255 -8.36 0.52 7.32
CA LEU A 255 -8.83 0.06 8.62
C LEU A 255 -9.51 1.19 9.41
N VAL A 256 -8.91 2.38 9.46
CA VAL A 256 -9.50 3.55 10.15
C VAL A 256 -10.83 3.93 9.51
N ALA A 257 -10.93 3.92 8.18
CA ALA A 257 -12.17 4.17 7.46
C ALA A 257 -13.24 3.10 7.79
N TYR A 258 -12.85 1.82 7.80
CA TYR A 258 -13.73 0.71 8.16
C TYR A 258 -14.27 0.85 9.58
N LEU A 259 -13.41 1.07 10.57
CA LEU A 259 -13.80 1.18 11.97
C LEU A 259 -14.65 2.43 12.24
N SER A 260 -14.37 3.53 11.54
CA SER A 260 -15.18 4.75 11.61
C SER A 260 -16.59 4.52 11.08
N ALA A 261 -16.71 3.81 9.94
CA ALA A 261 -18.01 3.44 9.38
C ALA A 261 -18.78 2.47 10.30
N ALA A 262 -18.10 1.43 10.83
CA ALA A 262 -18.69 0.46 11.75
C ALA A 262 -19.23 1.12 13.04
N ARG A 263 -18.50 2.09 13.60
CA ARG A 263 -18.97 2.90 14.74
C ARG A 263 -20.15 3.80 14.38
N GLY A 264 -20.24 4.24 13.12
CA GLY A 264 -21.38 5.00 12.60
C GLY A 264 -22.65 4.15 12.51
N SER A 265 -22.53 2.89 12.08
CA SER A 265 -23.67 1.96 11.96
C SER A 265 -24.36 1.69 13.30
N GLY A 266 -23.60 1.54 14.39
CA GLY A 266 -24.17 1.37 15.74
C GLY A 266 -25.02 2.57 16.19
N ARG A 267 -24.68 3.79 15.75
CA ARG A 267 -25.49 5.00 16.02
C ARG A 267 -26.78 5.05 15.21
N ALA A 268 -26.84 4.33 14.09
CA ALA A 268 -28.01 4.21 13.22
C ALA A 268 -28.94 3.05 13.63
N GLY A 269 -28.81 2.52 14.86
CA GLY A 269 -29.73 1.53 15.44
C GLY A 269 -29.44 0.07 15.09
N THR A 270 -28.40 -0.23 14.30
CA THR A 270 -27.99 -1.62 14.02
C THR A 270 -26.55 -1.85 14.50
N PRO A 271 -26.33 -2.64 15.57
CA PRO A 271 -24.99 -2.88 16.08
C PRO A 271 -24.16 -3.64 15.04
N TRP A 272 -22.94 -3.15 14.77
CA TRP A 272 -22.02 -3.83 13.87
C TRP A 272 -21.34 -5.00 14.61
N PRO A 273 -21.38 -6.24 14.09
CA PRO A 273 -20.83 -7.39 14.79
C PRO A 273 -19.33 -7.27 15.08
N ILE A 274 -18.93 -7.52 16.33
CA ILE A 274 -17.53 -7.44 16.78
C ILE A 274 -16.64 -8.37 15.94
N GLY A 275 -17.11 -9.58 15.63
CA GLY A 275 -16.38 -10.56 14.80
C GLY A 275 -15.95 -10.05 13.43
N ARG A 276 -16.69 -9.09 12.84
CA ARG A 276 -16.29 -8.46 11.56
C ARG A 276 -15.20 -7.41 11.75
N SER A 277 -15.25 -6.69 12.87
CA SER A 277 -14.23 -5.71 13.23
C SER A 277 -12.92 -6.39 13.63
N THR A 278 -12.97 -7.51 14.37
CA THR A 278 -11.79 -8.30 14.70
C THR A 278 -11.17 -8.90 13.44
N ALA A 279 -11.97 -9.38 12.48
CA ALA A 279 -11.47 -9.83 11.18
C ALA A 279 -10.78 -8.70 10.39
N ALA A 280 -11.34 -7.47 10.43
CA ALA A 280 -10.71 -6.30 9.78
C ALA A 280 -9.36 -5.94 10.42
N VAL A 281 -9.29 -5.92 11.76
CA VAL A 281 -8.05 -5.66 12.50
C VAL A 281 -7.03 -6.77 12.25
N GLY A 282 -7.46 -8.03 12.26
CA GLY A 282 -6.61 -9.18 11.93
C GLY A 282 -6.06 -9.10 10.51
N ALA A 283 -6.89 -8.76 9.52
CA ALA A 283 -6.45 -8.57 8.14
C ALA A 283 -5.37 -7.49 8.02
N ALA A 284 -5.61 -6.34 8.66
CA ALA A 284 -4.67 -5.22 8.64
C ALA A 284 -3.35 -5.55 9.35
N THR A 285 -3.43 -6.23 10.50
CA THR A 285 -2.25 -6.65 11.28
C THR A 285 -1.40 -7.63 10.49
N VAL A 286 -2.01 -8.69 9.94
CA VAL A 286 -1.31 -9.68 9.12
C VAL A 286 -0.71 -9.03 7.88
N ALA A 287 -1.45 -8.15 7.19
CA ALA A 287 -0.94 -7.44 6.03
C ALA A 287 0.30 -6.59 6.39
N VAL A 288 0.23 -5.74 7.42
CA VAL A 288 1.36 -4.87 7.82
C VAL A 288 2.59 -5.69 8.23
N VAL A 289 2.41 -6.78 8.98
CA VAL A 289 3.51 -7.67 9.35
C VAL A 289 4.16 -8.26 8.11
N VAL A 290 3.38 -8.82 7.19
CA VAL A 290 3.89 -9.53 6.01
C VAL A 290 4.51 -8.57 5.00
N LEU A 291 3.90 -7.40 4.77
CA LEU A 291 4.44 -6.36 3.90
C LEU A 291 5.81 -5.87 4.37
N GLY A 292 6.05 -5.86 5.69
CA GLY A 292 7.31 -5.39 6.27
C GLY A 292 8.42 -6.44 6.42
N LEU A 293 8.23 -7.66 5.89
CA LEU A 293 9.29 -8.67 5.89
C LEU A 293 10.40 -8.31 4.89
N PRO A 294 11.68 -8.58 5.22
CA PRO A 294 12.80 -8.27 4.35
C PRO A 294 12.78 -9.11 3.07
N THR A 295 13.11 -8.50 1.94
CA THR A 295 13.04 -9.13 0.62
C THR A 295 14.34 -9.81 0.20
N GLY A 296 15.44 -9.46 0.83
CA GLY A 296 16.79 -9.91 0.50
C GLY A 296 17.85 -9.35 1.43
N TYR A 297 19.02 -9.98 1.43
CA TYR A 297 20.24 -9.49 2.07
C TYR A 297 21.38 -9.53 1.04
N ASP A 298 22.21 -8.48 0.96
CA ASP A 298 23.40 -8.41 0.09
C ASP A 298 23.14 -8.91 -1.34
N ASP A 299 22.14 -8.33 -2.00
CA ASP A 299 21.66 -8.68 -3.36
C ASP A 299 21.09 -10.09 -3.55
N ARG A 300 20.88 -10.85 -2.47
CA ARG A 300 20.28 -12.19 -2.52
C ARG A 300 18.80 -12.13 -2.13
N PRO A 301 17.87 -12.47 -3.05
CA PRO A 301 16.44 -12.53 -2.74
C PRO A 301 16.13 -13.71 -1.82
N LEU A 302 15.37 -13.47 -0.74
CA LEU A 302 14.92 -14.52 0.18
C LEU A 302 13.69 -15.24 -0.40
N LEU A 303 13.89 -16.44 -0.95
CA LEU A 303 12.81 -17.19 -1.61
C LEU A 303 11.68 -17.52 -0.65
N ALA A 304 12.02 -18.00 0.55
CA ALA A 304 11.04 -18.37 1.58
C ALA A 304 10.14 -17.20 1.97
N VAL A 305 10.72 -16.01 2.10
CA VAL A 305 9.97 -14.80 2.46
C VAL A 305 9.07 -14.38 1.32
N GLN A 306 9.56 -14.32 0.08
CA GLN A 306 8.75 -13.92 -1.07
C GLN A 306 7.58 -14.88 -1.34
N VAL A 307 7.79 -16.19 -1.20
CA VAL A 307 6.70 -17.19 -1.28
C VAL A 307 5.71 -16.98 -0.15
N THR A 308 6.18 -16.80 1.09
CA THR A 308 5.31 -16.55 2.26
C THR A 308 4.49 -15.28 2.09
N GLN A 309 5.12 -14.17 1.68
CA GLN A 309 4.45 -12.91 1.37
C GLN A 309 3.37 -13.13 0.31
N THR A 310 3.71 -13.82 -0.77
CA THR A 310 2.78 -14.08 -1.87
C THR A 310 1.55 -14.86 -1.40
N LEU A 311 1.76 -15.97 -0.69
CA LEU A 311 0.67 -16.85 -0.26
C LEU A 311 -0.21 -16.19 0.80
N VAL A 312 0.39 -15.51 1.79
CA VAL A 312 -0.38 -14.86 2.86
C VAL A 312 -1.17 -13.66 2.33
N LEU A 313 -0.58 -12.84 1.46
CA LEU A 313 -1.28 -11.70 0.84
C LEU A 313 -2.32 -12.14 -0.21
N ALA A 314 -2.15 -13.29 -0.86
CA ALA A 314 -3.11 -13.79 -1.85
C ALA A 314 -4.28 -14.57 -1.22
N LEU A 315 -4.05 -15.26 -0.09
CA LEU A 315 -5.03 -16.19 0.48
C LEU A 315 -5.58 -15.72 1.83
N VAL A 316 -4.71 -15.38 2.77
CA VAL A 316 -5.09 -15.10 4.17
C VAL A 316 -5.68 -13.70 4.32
N VAL A 317 -4.96 -12.67 3.86
CA VAL A 317 -5.41 -11.27 4.00
C VAL A 317 -6.77 -11.04 3.31
N PRO A 318 -6.98 -11.44 2.04
CA PRO A 318 -8.25 -11.21 1.36
C PRO A 318 -9.40 -12.00 1.98
N LEU A 319 -9.13 -13.18 2.54
CA LEU A 319 -10.12 -13.96 3.30
C LEU A 319 -10.58 -13.21 4.56
N LEU A 320 -9.65 -12.69 5.36
CA LEU A 320 -9.96 -11.89 6.54
C LEU A 320 -10.73 -10.60 6.17
N VAL A 321 -10.33 -9.93 5.09
CA VAL A 321 -11.07 -8.77 4.54
C VAL A 321 -12.49 -9.16 4.14
N ALA A 322 -12.67 -10.34 3.52
CA ALA A 322 -13.99 -10.79 3.13
C ALA A 322 -14.89 -11.12 4.33
N LEU A 323 -14.33 -11.71 5.40
CA LEU A 323 -15.02 -11.93 6.67
C LEU A 323 -15.46 -10.62 7.34
N ALA A 324 -14.66 -9.56 7.19
CA ALA A 324 -15.01 -8.22 7.67
C ALA A 324 -16.23 -7.60 6.94
N ARG A 325 -16.61 -8.12 5.75
CA ARG A 325 -17.74 -7.65 4.92
C ARG A 325 -17.79 -6.12 4.72
N PRO A 326 -16.70 -5.47 4.29
CA PRO A 326 -16.62 -4.00 4.18
C PRO A 326 -17.68 -3.41 3.24
N LEU A 327 -18.10 -4.14 2.21
CA LEU A 327 -19.11 -3.66 1.26
C LEU A 327 -20.50 -3.52 1.88
N ARG A 328 -20.84 -4.33 2.90
CA ARG A 328 -22.12 -4.21 3.62
C ARG A 328 -22.18 -2.97 4.51
N LEU A 329 -21.05 -2.44 4.97
CA LEU A 329 -21.01 -1.18 5.72
C LEU A 329 -21.40 0.02 4.86
N ARG A 330 -21.03 0.00 3.57
CA ARG A 330 -21.22 1.15 2.67
C ARG A 330 -22.65 1.24 2.14
N ASN A 331 -23.37 0.13 2.07
CA ASN A 331 -24.72 0.11 1.54
C ASN A 331 -25.51 -1.05 2.16
N ASN A 332 -26.51 -0.75 3.00
CA ASN A 332 -27.39 -1.78 3.57
C ASN A 332 -28.19 -2.53 2.48
N SER A 333 -28.36 -1.91 1.30
CA SER A 333 -29.01 -2.51 0.12
C SER A 333 -28.10 -3.47 -0.67
N PHE A 334 -26.80 -3.60 -0.33
CA PHE A 334 -25.91 -4.60 -0.94
C PHE A 334 -26.17 -6.03 -0.43
N ALA A 335 -27.22 -6.23 0.37
CA ALA A 335 -27.83 -7.53 0.58
C ALA A 335 -28.44 -8.05 -0.74
N GLY A 336 -27.59 -8.46 -1.68
CA GLY A 336 -28.01 -9.01 -2.99
C GLY A 336 -27.23 -8.52 -4.21
N SER A 337 -26.27 -7.60 -4.09
CA SER A 337 -25.56 -7.14 -5.28
C SER A 337 -24.60 -8.20 -5.82
N SER A 338 -24.76 -8.53 -7.09
CA SER A 338 -23.82 -9.26 -7.92
C SER A 338 -22.41 -8.68 -7.74
N TRP A 339 -21.50 -9.49 -7.22
CA TRP A 339 -20.08 -9.30 -7.47
C TRP A 339 -19.94 -9.17 -9.00
N PRO A 340 -19.24 -8.16 -9.55
CA PRO A 340 -19.17 -7.97 -11.00
C PRO A 340 -18.82 -9.31 -11.66
N LEU A 341 -19.40 -9.60 -12.84
CA LEU A 341 -19.20 -10.84 -13.62
C LEU A 341 -17.73 -11.22 -13.88
N VAL A 342 -16.80 -10.32 -13.58
CA VAL A 342 -15.36 -10.50 -13.51
C VAL A 342 -14.95 -11.51 -12.42
N LEU A 343 -15.67 -11.58 -11.30
CA LEU A 343 -15.34 -12.36 -10.10
C LEU A 343 -15.96 -13.77 -10.16
N GLN A 344 -15.59 -14.53 -11.19
CA GLN A 344 -15.89 -15.96 -11.28
C GLN A 344 -14.79 -16.79 -10.58
N PRO A 345 -15.15 -17.89 -9.87
CA PRO A 345 -14.18 -18.75 -9.18
C PRO A 345 -12.96 -19.13 -10.05
N PHE A 346 -13.21 -19.60 -11.28
CA PHE A 346 -12.16 -20.03 -12.19
C PHE A 346 -11.19 -18.91 -12.58
N ARG A 347 -11.70 -17.71 -12.90
CA ARG A 347 -10.87 -16.54 -13.22
C ARG A 347 -10.00 -16.13 -12.03
N GLY A 348 -10.56 -16.22 -10.83
CA GLY A 348 -9.82 -16.00 -9.60
C GLY A 348 -8.68 -17.01 -9.41
N PHE A 349 -8.91 -18.29 -9.72
CA PHE A 349 -7.87 -19.32 -9.69
C PHE A 349 -6.76 -19.07 -10.72
N VAL A 350 -7.13 -18.70 -11.95
CA VAL A 350 -6.15 -18.32 -12.98
C VAL A 350 -5.30 -17.14 -12.50
N ALA A 351 -5.91 -16.12 -11.88
CA ALA A 351 -5.17 -14.98 -11.33
C ALA A 351 -4.19 -15.40 -10.22
N LEU A 352 -4.60 -16.31 -9.32
CA LEU A 352 -3.73 -16.88 -8.28
C LEU A 352 -2.54 -17.64 -8.87
N VAL A 353 -2.79 -18.54 -9.84
CA VAL A 353 -1.72 -19.31 -10.51
C VAL A 353 -0.77 -18.36 -11.23
N ALA A 354 -1.31 -17.40 -11.98
CA ALA A 354 -0.52 -16.43 -12.74
C ALA A 354 0.38 -15.60 -11.82
N ILE A 355 -0.14 -15.04 -10.71
CA ILE A 355 0.68 -14.22 -9.83
C ILE A 355 1.77 -15.04 -9.13
N VAL A 356 1.48 -16.28 -8.70
CA VAL A 356 2.48 -17.17 -8.11
C VAL A 356 3.56 -17.52 -9.14
N ALA A 357 3.19 -17.86 -10.36
CA ALA A 357 4.14 -18.17 -11.43
C ALA A 357 5.03 -16.96 -11.77
N ILE A 358 4.45 -15.76 -11.87
CA ILE A 358 5.18 -14.51 -12.12
C ILE A 358 6.18 -14.24 -10.98
N VAL A 359 5.74 -14.31 -9.72
CA VAL A 359 6.61 -14.02 -8.57
C VAL A 359 7.75 -15.02 -8.46
N LEU A 360 7.57 -16.27 -8.87
CA LEU A 360 8.63 -17.28 -8.82
C LEU A 360 9.71 -17.11 -9.91
N GLN A 361 9.44 -16.32 -10.96
CA GLN A 361 10.42 -16.06 -12.01
C GLN A 361 11.71 -15.44 -11.41
N PRO A 362 12.90 -16.00 -11.68
CA PRO A 362 14.15 -15.47 -11.12
C PRO A 362 14.39 -13.98 -11.40
N SER A 363 14.03 -13.52 -12.59
CA SER A 363 14.11 -12.10 -12.98
C SER A 363 13.21 -11.20 -12.14
N VAL A 364 11.97 -11.63 -11.90
CA VAL A 364 11.01 -10.89 -11.07
C VAL A 364 11.47 -10.86 -9.62
N ARG A 365 11.99 -11.97 -9.08
CA ARG A 365 12.52 -12.04 -7.71
C ARG A 365 13.73 -11.15 -7.51
N ALA A 366 14.67 -11.19 -8.44
CA ALA A 366 15.85 -10.33 -8.43
C ALA A 366 15.46 -8.85 -8.52
N LEU A 367 14.55 -8.50 -9.44
CA LEU A 367 14.06 -7.13 -9.59
C LEU A 367 13.30 -6.67 -8.33
N SER A 368 12.47 -7.52 -7.75
CA SER A 368 11.71 -7.27 -6.52
C SER A 368 12.63 -7.08 -5.30
N ALA A 369 13.76 -7.80 -5.22
CA ALA A 369 14.73 -7.61 -4.14
C ALA A 369 15.58 -6.34 -4.30
N THR A 370 15.89 -5.94 -5.54
CA THR A 370 16.80 -4.82 -5.84
C THR A 370 16.09 -3.49 -6.11
N SER A 371 14.78 -3.50 -6.37
CA SER A 371 14.00 -2.30 -6.73
C SER A 371 12.73 -2.20 -5.87
N THR A 372 12.71 -1.24 -4.95
CA THR A 372 11.55 -0.95 -4.09
C THR A 372 10.26 -0.70 -4.90
N PRO A 373 10.24 0.12 -5.98
CA PRO A 373 9.05 0.28 -6.79
C PRO A 373 8.55 -1.03 -7.40
N ALA A 374 9.45 -1.90 -7.87
CA ALA A 374 9.07 -3.19 -8.43
C ALA A 374 8.50 -4.12 -7.36
N HIS A 375 9.09 -4.12 -6.16
CA HIS A 375 8.55 -4.87 -5.03
C HIS A 375 7.11 -4.45 -4.69
N LEU A 376 6.84 -3.14 -4.64
CA LEU A 376 5.50 -2.62 -4.37
C LEU A 376 4.48 -3.05 -5.42
N VAL A 377 4.87 -3.05 -6.69
CA VAL A 377 4.01 -3.54 -7.78
C VAL A 377 3.68 -5.02 -7.60
N VAL A 378 4.67 -5.84 -7.24
CA VAL A 378 4.47 -7.27 -6.96
C VAL A 378 3.49 -7.45 -5.80
N LEU A 379 3.73 -6.81 -4.66
CA LEU A 379 2.85 -6.92 -3.48
C LEU A 379 1.42 -6.45 -3.76
N ALA A 380 1.26 -5.33 -4.47
CA ALA A 380 -0.04 -4.81 -4.86
C ALA A 380 -0.77 -5.76 -5.82
N ALA A 381 -0.07 -6.31 -6.81
CA ALA A 381 -0.63 -7.28 -7.75
C ALA A 381 -1.06 -8.58 -7.03
N THR A 382 -0.29 -9.04 -6.05
CA THR A 382 -0.65 -10.17 -5.18
C THR A 382 -1.94 -9.93 -4.40
N LEU A 383 -2.09 -8.75 -3.77
CA LEU A 383 -3.31 -8.39 -3.06
C LEU A 383 -4.53 -8.35 -4.00
N VAL A 384 -4.37 -7.80 -5.21
CA VAL A 384 -5.43 -7.75 -6.22
C VAL A 384 -5.82 -9.14 -6.70
N ALA A 385 -4.84 -9.99 -7.04
CA ALA A 385 -5.07 -11.36 -7.46
C ALA A 385 -5.75 -12.17 -6.35
N GLY A 386 -5.34 -11.99 -5.10
CA GLY A 386 -5.95 -12.63 -3.94
C GLY A 386 -7.39 -12.17 -3.68
N ALA A 387 -7.65 -10.86 -3.78
CA ALA A 387 -9.01 -10.31 -3.69
C ALA A 387 -9.91 -10.83 -4.81
N TRP A 388 -9.37 -11.04 -6.01
CA TRP A 388 -10.09 -11.66 -7.12
C TRP A 388 -10.37 -13.13 -6.84
N PHE A 389 -9.37 -13.90 -6.39
CA PHE A 389 -9.52 -15.30 -6.02
C PHE A 389 -10.60 -15.50 -4.95
N VAL A 390 -10.42 -14.90 -3.77
CA VAL A 390 -11.35 -15.02 -2.64
C VAL A 390 -12.71 -14.42 -2.99
N GLY A 391 -12.73 -13.28 -3.68
CA GLY A 391 -13.97 -12.65 -4.14
C GLY A 391 -14.78 -13.56 -5.08
N GLY A 392 -14.11 -14.25 -6.00
CA GLY A 392 -14.73 -15.25 -6.87
C GLY A 392 -15.33 -16.41 -6.09
N GLN A 393 -14.64 -16.88 -5.05
CA GLN A 393 -15.16 -17.92 -4.15
C GLN A 393 -16.33 -17.47 -3.28
N LEU A 394 -16.63 -16.16 -3.22
CA LEU A 394 -17.72 -15.58 -2.43
C LEU A 394 -18.81 -14.93 -3.29
N ALA A 395 -18.61 -14.84 -4.60
CA ALA A 395 -19.56 -14.26 -5.54
C ALA A 395 -20.91 -14.99 -5.52
N HIS A 396 -22.00 -14.25 -5.63
CA HIS A 396 -23.35 -14.81 -5.76
C HIS A 396 -23.48 -15.41 -7.18
N GLY A 397 -23.91 -16.67 -7.28
CA GLY A 397 -24.10 -17.37 -8.57
C GLY A 397 -23.20 -18.60 -8.79
N ALA A 398 -22.08 -18.74 -8.08
CA ALA A 398 -21.29 -19.97 -8.14
C ALA A 398 -21.90 -21.07 -7.26
N SER A 399 -22.11 -22.27 -7.82
CA SER A 399 -22.61 -23.43 -7.06
C SER A 399 -21.56 -23.90 -6.04
N ALA A 400 -22.00 -24.59 -4.98
CA ALA A 400 -21.08 -25.13 -3.98
C ALA A 400 -20.08 -26.13 -4.62
N ARG A 401 -20.54 -26.88 -5.63
CA ARG A 401 -19.71 -27.77 -6.44
C ARG A 401 -18.62 -27.01 -7.20
N GLN A 402 -18.96 -25.94 -7.93
CA GLN A 402 -17.97 -25.13 -8.66
C GLN A 402 -16.91 -24.53 -7.72
N ARG A 403 -17.31 -24.07 -6.52
CA ARG A 403 -16.37 -23.56 -5.52
C ARG A 403 -15.44 -24.67 -5.02
N ALA A 404 -15.99 -25.84 -4.71
CA ALA A 404 -15.22 -27.00 -4.26
C ALA A 404 -14.24 -27.49 -5.34
N GLU A 405 -14.64 -27.53 -6.61
CA GLU A 405 -13.77 -27.90 -7.74
C GLU A 405 -12.59 -26.92 -7.86
N VAL A 406 -12.84 -25.61 -7.81
CA VAL A 406 -11.79 -24.60 -7.91
C VAL A 406 -10.86 -24.60 -6.70
N LEU A 407 -11.39 -24.74 -5.48
CA LEU A 407 -10.57 -24.83 -4.27
C LEU A 407 -9.77 -26.14 -4.26
N GLY A 408 -10.35 -27.26 -4.71
CA GLY A 408 -9.64 -28.52 -4.92
C GLY A 408 -8.46 -28.38 -5.89
N ALA A 409 -8.70 -27.78 -7.07
CA ALA A 409 -7.65 -27.48 -8.04
C ALA A 409 -6.57 -26.55 -7.46
N SER A 410 -6.96 -25.57 -6.65
CA SER A 410 -6.04 -24.66 -5.96
C SER A 410 -5.16 -25.40 -4.94
N ALA A 411 -5.74 -26.33 -4.16
CA ALA A 411 -5.00 -27.14 -3.21
C ALA A 411 -3.99 -28.06 -3.90
N VAL A 412 -4.38 -28.69 -5.01
CA VAL A 412 -3.48 -29.51 -5.84
C VAL A 412 -2.35 -28.67 -6.43
N PHE A 413 -2.64 -27.49 -6.98
CA PHE A 413 -1.63 -26.57 -7.49
C PHE A 413 -0.62 -26.16 -6.41
N LEU A 414 -1.08 -25.79 -5.21
CA LEU A 414 -0.21 -25.40 -4.10
C LEU A 414 0.63 -26.57 -3.57
N ALA A 415 0.07 -27.79 -3.55
CA ALA A 415 0.80 -29.01 -3.20
C ALA A 415 1.89 -29.33 -4.24
N ALA A 416 1.57 -29.21 -5.53
CA ALA A 416 2.54 -29.38 -6.61
C ALA A 416 3.66 -28.33 -6.53
N LEU A 417 3.31 -27.07 -6.26
CA LEU A 417 4.29 -26.01 -6.00
C LEU A 417 5.20 -26.37 -4.82
N ALA A 418 4.63 -26.83 -3.71
CA ALA A 418 5.40 -27.24 -2.53
C ALA A 418 6.38 -28.37 -2.85
N ALA A 419 5.94 -29.37 -3.63
CA ALA A 419 6.79 -30.46 -4.10
C ALA A 419 7.92 -29.96 -5.01
N VAL A 420 7.64 -29.05 -5.95
CA VAL A 420 8.65 -28.44 -6.83
C VAL A 420 9.67 -27.64 -6.02
N LEU A 421 9.23 -26.84 -5.04
CA LEU A 421 10.13 -26.07 -4.17
C LEU A 421 11.02 -26.99 -3.32
N ALA A 422 10.52 -28.16 -2.91
CA ALA A 422 11.30 -29.16 -2.17
C ALA A 422 12.27 -29.96 -3.06
N ALA A 423 11.91 -30.19 -4.32
CA ALA A 423 12.68 -31.02 -5.27
C ALA A 423 13.66 -30.23 -6.14
N ALA A 424 13.62 -28.90 -6.12
CA ALA A 424 14.45 -28.05 -6.97
C ALA A 424 15.94 -28.37 -6.77
N PRO A 425 16.68 -28.77 -7.82
CA PRO A 425 18.08 -29.13 -7.71
C PRO A 425 18.87 -27.94 -7.16
N GLY A 426 19.80 -28.21 -6.24
CA GLY A 426 20.73 -27.20 -5.78
C GLY A 426 21.47 -26.62 -6.99
N PRO A 427 21.45 -25.29 -7.21
CA PRO A 427 22.27 -24.69 -8.26
C PRO A 427 23.74 -24.94 -7.95
N GLY A 428 24.61 -24.69 -8.93
CA GLY A 428 26.06 -24.58 -8.73
C GLY A 428 26.40 -23.40 -7.81
N ALA A 429 26.02 -23.51 -6.54
CA ALA A 429 26.37 -22.54 -5.52
C ALA A 429 27.90 -22.55 -5.39
N ALA A 430 28.50 -21.37 -5.44
CA ALA A 430 29.95 -21.21 -5.42
C ALA A 430 30.60 -21.83 -4.17
N THR A 431 29.83 -22.04 -3.08
CA THR A 431 30.29 -22.62 -1.82
C THR A 431 29.25 -23.56 -1.19
N ALA A 432 29.71 -24.51 -0.37
CA ALA A 432 28.85 -25.42 0.39
C ALA A 432 27.91 -24.69 1.35
N ALA A 433 28.35 -23.58 1.95
CA ALA A 433 27.52 -22.74 2.82
C ALA A 433 26.37 -22.07 2.04
N ALA A 434 26.64 -21.56 0.84
CA ALA A 434 25.60 -21.00 -0.02
C ALA A 434 24.58 -22.07 -0.49
N ALA A 435 25.06 -23.29 -0.77
CA ALA A 435 24.18 -24.43 -1.09
C ALA A 435 23.27 -24.79 0.09
N ALA A 436 23.82 -24.85 1.31
CA ALA A 436 23.08 -25.19 2.52
C ALA A 436 22.01 -24.14 2.87
N GLN A 437 22.33 -22.85 2.75
CA GLN A 437 21.38 -21.76 2.98
C GLN A 437 20.22 -21.81 1.97
N LEU A 438 20.53 -21.99 0.68
CA LEU A 438 19.49 -22.07 -0.35
C LEU A 438 18.58 -23.29 -0.15
N ALA A 439 19.15 -24.44 0.21
CA ALA A 439 18.36 -25.63 0.55
C ALA A 439 17.49 -25.43 1.80
N HIS A 440 17.94 -24.60 2.75
CA HIS A 440 17.13 -24.21 3.90
C HIS A 440 15.96 -23.30 3.48
N GLU A 441 16.22 -22.28 2.66
CA GLU A 441 15.18 -21.39 2.13
C GLU A 441 14.15 -22.14 1.27
N GLN A 442 14.58 -23.07 0.42
CA GLN A 442 13.70 -23.92 -0.38
C GLN A 442 12.77 -24.77 0.49
N ARG A 443 13.30 -25.35 1.58
CA ARG A 443 12.50 -26.09 2.55
C ARG A 443 11.51 -25.19 3.29
N ALA A 444 11.92 -24.01 3.74
CA ALA A 444 11.00 -23.06 4.38
C ALA A 444 9.89 -22.60 3.41
N ALA A 445 10.24 -22.32 2.15
CA ALA A 445 9.27 -21.99 1.10
C ALA A 445 8.29 -23.14 0.83
N SER A 446 8.77 -24.38 0.78
CA SER A 446 7.91 -25.55 0.56
C SER A 446 6.95 -25.78 1.72
N VAL A 447 7.39 -25.59 2.97
CA VAL A 447 6.52 -25.66 4.16
C VAL A 447 5.41 -24.62 4.09
N ALA A 448 5.72 -23.37 3.73
CA ALA A 448 4.71 -22.33 3.56
C ALA A 448 3.66 -22.70 2.49
N ALA A 449 4.10 -23.27 1.37
CA ALA A 449 3.22 -23.76 0.31
C ALA A 449 2.35 -24.96 0.75
N TRP A 450 2.90 -25.90 1.52
CA TRP A 450 2.15 -27.01 2.11
C TRP A 450 1.07 -26.54 3.09
N CYS A 451 1.40 -25.58 3.97
CA CYS A 451 0.42 -24.99 4.89
C CYS A 451 -0.73 -24.31 4.12
N ALA A 452 -0.41 -23.58 3.04
CA ALA A 452 -1.42 -22.97 2.18
C ALA A 452 -2.30 -24.01 1.49
N ALA A 453 -1.71 -25.08 0.94
CA ALA A 453 -2.43 -26.19 0.32
C ALA A 453 -3.41 -26.87 1.30
N LEU A 454 -2.94 -27.15 2.52
CA LEU A 454 -3.76 -27.74 3.58
C LEU A 454 -4.94 -26.83 3.96
N GLY A 455 -4.71 -25.53 4.14
CA GLY A 455 -5.77 -24.57 4.45
C GLY A 455 -6.87 -24.51 3.39
N VAL A 456 -6.48 -24.53 2.10
CA VAL A 456 -7.42 -24.57 0.98
C VAL A 456 -8.16 -25.90 0.92
N ALA A 457 -7.47 -27.03 1.14
CA ALA A 457 -8.10 -28.36 1.16
C ALA A 457 -9.16 -28.50 2.27
N VAL A 458 -8.89 -27.98 3.47
CA VAL A 458 -9.86 -27.93 4.57
C VAL A 458 -11.08 -27.09 4.18
N ALA A 459 -10.87 -25.93 3.55
CA ALA A 459 -11.98 -25.10 3.06
C ALA A 459 -12.85 -25.84 2.03
N THR A 460 -12.24 -26.59 1.11
CA THR A 460 -12.95 -27.46 0.16
C THR A 460 -13.80 -28.50 0.88
N ALA A 461 -13.22 -29.23 1.84
CA ALA A 461 -13.93 -30.28 2.59
C ALA A 461 -15.15 -29.73 3.35
N LEU A 462 -15.01 -28.55 3.96
CA LEU A 462 -16.12 -27.89 4.66
C LEU A 462 -17.25 -27.47 3.72
N LEU A 463 -16.92 -27.02 2.50
CA LEU A 463 -17.93 -26.66 1.49
C LEU A 463 -18.67 -27.88 0.94
N VAL A 464 -17.94 -28.96 0.65
CA VAL A 464 -18.54 -30.23 0.21
C VAL A 464 -19.49 -30.77 1.28
N ARG A 465 -19.05 -30.79 2.55
CA ARG A 465 -19.88 -31.24 3.68
C ARG A 465 -21.16 -30.42 3.82
N ARG A 466 -21.09 -29.10 3.67
CA ARG A 466 -22.27 -28.22 3.71
C ARG A 466 -23.22 -28.45 2.54
N ALA A 467 -22.67 -28.75 1.36
CA ALA A 467 -23.47 -29.05 0.18
C ALA A 467 -24.22 -30.40 0.32
N SER A 468 -23.57 -31.40 0.92
CA SER A 468 -24.18 -32.70 1.20
C SER A 468 -25.19 -32.68 2.34
N SER A 469 -25.10 -31.71 3.25
CA SER A 469 -26.01 -31.54 4.39
C SER A 469 -27.17 -30.56 4.13
N GLY A 470 -27.47 -30.23 2.88
CA GLY A 470 -28.66 -29.44 2.51
C GLY A 470 -29.94 -30.15 2.99
N PRO A 471 -31.05 -29.42 3.21
CA PRO A 471 -32.24 -29.99 3.83
C PRO A 471 -32.73 -31.19 3.03
N THR A 472 -32.67 -32.37 3.65
CA THR A 472 -33.44 -33.53 3.19
C THR A 472 -34.91 -33.12 3.17
N ALA A 473 -35.65 -33.60 2.17
CA ALA A 473 -37.03 -33.27 1.88
C ALA A 473 -38.05 -33.66 2.99
N ASP A 474 -37.60 -33.94 4.21
CA ASP A 474 -38.41 -34.49 5.30
C ASP A 474 -39.03 -33.41 6.22
N ALA A 475 -38.82 -32.11 5.93
CA ALA A 475 -39.42 -31.01 6.72
C ALA A 475 -40.71 -30.43 6.13
N LEU A 476 -41.24 -30.98 5.01
CA LEU A 476 -42.49 -30.54 4.39
C LEU A 476 -43.70 -31.45 4.63
N THR A 477 -43.57 -32.50 5.46
CA THR A 477 -44.68 -33.43 5.78
C THR A 477 -45.18 -33.37 7.23
N SER A 478 -44.75 -32.38 8.03
CA SER A 478 -45.12 -32.27 9.45
C SER A 478 -46.06 -31.10 9.81
N THR A 479 -46.69 -30.45 8.84
CA THR A 479 -47.85 -29.57 9.09
C THR A 479 -48.80 -29.63 7.88
N ALA A 480 -49.59 -30.70 7.83
CA ALA A 480 -50.81 -30.80 7.04
C ALA A 480 -51.95 -31.20 7.97
#